data_AF-A0A535EE77-F1
#
_entry.id   AF-A0A535EE77-F1
#
_cell.length_a   1.000
_cell.length_b   1.000
_cell.length_c   1.000
_cell.angle_alpha   90.00
_cell.angle_beta   90.00
_cell.angle_gamma   90.00
#
_symmetry.space_group_name_H-M   'P 1'
#
loop_
_entity.id
_entity.type
_entity.pdbx_description
1 polymer ?
#
loop_
_entity_poly.entity_id
_entity_poly.type
_entity_poly.pdbx_seq_one_letter_code
_entity_poly.pdbx_strand_id
1 'polypeptide(L)'
;MPSRASTIAYRQPGSTFKLFTYLTGMLKAGMTASSRLYDIQWSMPDGSGHAYAPKDATKEQHGPVTMRQALRESLNLPALQVTRTVGIDAIIDTMHQLGIDRDFDRTQLGLSFGIGAGEMRLIDMASAYQVIANLGVRVEPTMIYKVIDPNGKVVRDYSKPEGKQVIDPRQAWILDDILKDNTNPQGSFVFGPWTNIGRTAALKTGTTDNLQDVLAIGWVPQRLTAIWMGNSDNSEMHGISSALGPGILWRDYMKTVVGGLPATWYDKPAGIVDRVVCVNPTLLGGNGSGMLPGPSCPASYRFTEHYVEGTEPKTNDADFYQACGIRLIAPFADWQPYYNSWAAGAVSGTYSYGRFSWTICGFAPKPSESPSPNPFATPPPVGRTPIPTVPPRPTKKP
;
A
#
# COMPACT_ATOMS: atom_id res chain seq x y z
N MET A 1 -29.80 14.91 -11.95
CA MET A 1 -29.65 13.98 -10.79
C MET A 1 -29.12 14.79 -9.63
N PRO A 2 -29.65 14.66 -8.40
CA PRO A 2 -29.13 15.41 -7.27
C PRO A 2 -27.69 14.96 -7.00
N SER A 3 -26.79 15.92 -6.80
CA SER A 3 -25.39 15.68 -6.48
C SER A 3 -25.32 14.77 -5.25
N ARG A 4 -24.94 13.50 -5.42
CA ARG A 4 -24.63 12.67 -4.27
C ARG A 4 -23.42 13.30 -3.59
N ALA A 5 -23.55 13.67 -2.32
CA ALA A 5 -22.47 14.26 -1.56
C ALA A 5 -21.22 13.36 -1.70
N SER A 6 -20.11 13.94 -2.13
CA SER A 6 -18.87 13.22 -2.46
C SER A 6 -18.31 12.40 -1.30
N THR A 7 -18.72 12.70 -0.08
CA THR A 7 -18.36 11.98 1.14
C THR A 7 -18.95 10.57 1.24
N ILE A 8 -20.16 10.36 0.68
CA ILE A 8 -20.92 9.10 0.77
C ILE A 8 -21.15 8.41 -0.58
N ALA A 9 -20.72 9.04 -1.68
CA ALA A 9 -20.74 8.43 -3.00
C ALA A 9 -19.64 7.36 -3.10
N TYR A 10 -19.95 6.25 -3.78
CA TYR A 10 -18.95 5.26 -4.14
C TYR A 10 -18.09 5.80 -5.28
N ARG A 11 -16.78 5.86 -5.06
CA ARG A 11 -15.75 6.32 -6.00
C ARG A 11 -14.52 5.44 -5.90
N GLN A 12 -13.70 5.39 -6.94
CA GLN A 12 -12.49 4.58 -6.88
C GLN A 12 -11.46 5.26 -5.95
N PRO A 13 -10.93 4.56 -4.93
CA PRO A 13 -9.93 5.11 -4.01
C PRO A 13 -8.54 5.26 -4.65
N GLY A 14 -8.32 4.63 -5.81
CA GLY A 14 -7.01 4.53 -6.45
C GLY A 14 -5.95 4.04 -5.48
N SER A 15 -4.73 4.56 -5.61
CA SER A 15 -3.60 4.15 -4.77
C SER A 15 -3.73 4.40 -3.26
N THR A 16 -4.76 5.11 -2.75
CA THR A 16 -5.01 5.12 -1.29
C THR A 16 -5.39 3.72 -0.78
N PHE A 17 -5.97 2.88 -1.64
CA PHE A 17 -6.28 1.50 -1.30
C PHE A 17 -5.06 0.66 -0.87
N LYS A 18 -3.85 1.03 -1.33
CA LYS A 18 -2.62 0.29 -1.03
C LYS A 18 -2.33 0.18 0.46
N LEU A 19 -2.86 1.09 1.30
CA LEU A 19 -2.80 0.94 2.75
C LEU A 19 -3.32 -0.44 3.19
N PHE A 20 -4.48 -0.85 2.69
CA PHE A 20 -5.09 -2.14 3.03
C PHE A 20 -4.24 -3.30 2.51
N THR A 21 -3.75 -3.20 1.28
CA THR A 21 -2.90 -4.22 0.66
C THR A 21 -1.64 -4.48 1.46
N TYR A 22 -0.89 -3.43 1.82
CA TYR A 22 0.36 -3.57 2.57
C TYR A 22 0.12 -3.96 4.02
N LEU A 23 -0.89 -3.39 4.69
CA LEU A 23 -1.28 -3.83 6.03
C LEU A 23 -1.63 -5.32 6.03
N THR A 24 -2.38 -5.80 5.04
CA THR A 24 -2.69 -7.23 4.89
C THR A 24 -1.42 -8.06 4.71
N GLY A 25 -0.46 -7.59 3.89
CA GLY A 25 0.87 -8.19 3.76
C GLY A 25 1.58 -8.35 5.12
N MET A 26 1.54 -7.31 5.95
CA MET A 26 2.13 -7.36 7.30
C MET A 26 1.40 -8.36 8.21
N LEU A 27 0.07 -8.34 8.20
CA LEU A 27 -0.75 -9.16 9.11
C LEU A 27 -0.83 -10.63 8.73
N LYS A 28 -0.83 -10.94 7.42
CA LYS A 28 -1.16 -12.29 6.91
C LYS A 28 0.03 -13.01 6.31
N ALA A 29 1.03 -12.29 5.82
CA ALA A 29 2.24 -12.85 5.23
C ALA A 29 3.51 -12.52 6.04
N GLY A 30 3.38 -11.89 7.22
CA GLY A 30 4.51 -11.53 8.08
C GLY A 30 5.48 -10.56 7.42
N MET A 31 5.02 -9.81 6.41
CA MET A 31 5.87 -8.84 5.73
C MET A 31 6.22 -7.67 6.65
N THR A 32 7.39 -7.11 6.42
CA THR A 32 7.98 -5.99 7.18
C THR A 32 8.27 -4.82 6.25
N ALA A 33 8.58 -3.65 6.81
CA ALA A 33 8.93 -2.46 6.02
C ALA A 33 10.12 -2.70 5.06
N SER A 34 11.07 -3.56 5.45
CA SER A 34 12.19 -3.96 4.58
C SER A 34 11.91 -5.15 3.68
N SER A 35 10.74 -5.79 3.73
CA SER A 35 10.46 -6.96 2.88
C SER A 35 10.67 -6.63 1.41
N ARG A 36 11.45 -7.48 0.72
CA ARG A 36 11.80 -7.29 -0.68
C ARG A 36 10.63 -7.62 -1.59
N LEU A 37 10.24 -6.63 -2.39
CA LEU A 37 9.27 -6.71 -3.47
C LEU A 37 9.96 -6.31 -4.77
N TYR A 38 9.24 -6.41 -5.88
CA TYR A 38 9.80 -6.17 -7.19
C TYR A 38 8.88 -5.27 -8.01
N ASP A 39 9.47 -4.17 -8.48
CA ASP A 39 8.88 -3.29 -9.46
C ASP A 39 9.38 -3.66 -10.86
N ILE A 40 8.88 -4.80 -11.34
CA ILE A 40 9.21 -5.40 -12.63
C ILE A 40 7.91 -5.75 -13.32
N GLN A 41 7.74 -5.30 -14.55
CA GLN A 41 6.53 -5.51 -15.32
C GLN A 41 6.38 -6.99 -15.67
N TRP A 42 5.16 -7.49 -15.55
CA TRP A 42 4.75 -8.83 -15.91
C TRP A 42 3.41 -8.77 -16.65
N SER A 43 3.02 -9.89 -17.24
CA SER A 43 1.71 -10.05 -17.85
C SER A 43 1.14 -11.41 -17.48
N MET A 44 -0.18 -11.50 -17.36
CA MET A 44 -0.90 -12.75 -17.12
C MET A 44 -2.25 -12.74 -17.85
N PRO A 45 -2.85 -13.89 -18.15
CA PRO A 45 -4.22 -13.93 -18.66
C PRO A 45 -5.19 -13.28 -17.67
N ASP A 46 -6.12 -12.47 -18.18
CA ASP A 46 -7.15 -11.79 -17.37
C ASP A 46 -8.44 -12.63 -17.20
N GLY A 47 -8.48 -13.83 -17.79
CA GLY A 47 -9.65 -14.71 -17.79
C GLY A 47 -10.71 -14.36 -18.85
N SER A 48 -10.57 -13.24 -19.57
CA SER A 48 -11.44 -12.80 -20.67
C SER A 48 -10.85 -13.06 -22.06
N GLY A 49 -9.70 -13.75 -22.13
CA GLY A 49 -8.93 -13.97 -23.36
C GLY A 49 -7.97 -12.84 -23.69
N HIS A 50 -7.81 -11.85 -22.80
CA HIS A 50 -6.83 -10.78 -22.93
C HIS A 50 -5.70 -10.94 -21.90
N ALA A 51 -4.64 -10.16 -22.07
CA ALA A 51 -3.55 -10.07 -21.12
C ALA A 51 -3.78 -8.89 -20.16
N TYR A 52 -3.68 -9.16 -18.87
CA TYR A 52 -3.50 -8.14 -17.84
C TYR A 52 -2.01 -7.82 -17.70
N ALA A 53 -1.59 -6.64 -18.16
CA ALA A 53 -0.22 -6.16 -18.13
C ALA A 53 -0.16 -4.77 -17.46
N PRO A 54 -0.25 -4.70 -16.12
CA PRO A 54 -0.28 -3.44 -15.39
C PRO A 54 1.04 -2.66 -15.56
N LYS A 55 0.96 -1.36 -15.27
CA LYS A 55 2.11 -0.44 -15.29
C LYS A 55 2.06 0.48 -14.09
N ASP A 56 3.23 0.95 -13.70
CA ASP A 56 3.35 2.09 -12.80
C ASP A 56 3.00 3.40 -13.51
N ALA A 57 2.61 4.42 -12.74
CA ALA A 57 2.24 5.73 -13.27
C ALA A 57 3.38 6.37 -14.09
N THR A 58 4.63 6.20 -13.65
CA THR A 58 5.82 6.70 -14.37
C THR A 58 6.17 5.84 -15.59
N LYS A 59 5.62 4.62 -15.69
CA LYS A 59 5.99 3.57 -16.66
C LYS A 59 7.45 3.12 -16.54
N GLU A 60 8.13 3.52 -15.48
CA GLU A 60 9.47 3.07 -15.14
C GLU A 60 9.39 1.74 -14.39
N GLN A 61 10.50 1.00 -14.37
CA GLN A 61 10.63 -0.26 -13.64
C GLN A 61 11.89 -0.21 -12.78
N HIS A 62 11.72 -0.26 -11.46
CA HIS A 62 12.80 -0.02 -10.51
C HIS A 62 13.43 -1.29 -9.95
N GLY A 63 13.02 -2.48 -10.41
CA GLY A 63 13.61 -3.74 -9.97
C GLY A 63 13.31 -4.05 -8.50
N PRO A 64 14.28 -4.61 -7.74
CA PRO A 64 14.09 -4.89 -6.32
C PRO A 64 13.91 -3.60 -5.49
N VAL A 65 12.81 -3.55 -4.74
CA VAL A 65 12.42 -2.47 -3.82
C VAL A 65 12.03 -3.06 -2.46
N THR A 66 12.09 -2.27 -1.40
CA THR A 66 11.47 -2.63 -0.12
C THR A 66 9.99 -2.26 -0.08
N MET A 67 9.21 -2.88 0.82
CA MET A 67 7.83 -2.47 1.09
C MET A 67 7.72 -0.97 1.41
N ARG A 68 8.64 -0.42 2.22
CA ARG A 68 8.70 1.02 2.52
C ARG A 68 8.78 1.84 1.23
N GLN A 69 9.76 1.56 0.37
CA GLN A 69 9.93 2.27 -0.90
C GLN A 69 8.68 2.12 -1.79
N ALA A 70 8.13 0.93 -1.89
CA ALA A 70 6.99 0.65 -2.75
C ALA A 70 5.70 1.36 -2.29
N LEU A 71 5.43 1.41 -0.97
CA LEU A 71 4.28 2.12 -0.41
C LEU A 71 4.49 3.64 -0.48
N ARG A 72 5.67 4.12 -0.07
CA ARG A 72 6.07 5.54 -0.11
C ARG A 72 5.88 6.12 -1.50
N GLU A 73 6.35 5.42 -2.52
CA GLU A 73 6.36 5.92 -3.90
C GLU A 73 5.13 5.46 -4.67
N SER A 74 4.24 4.72 -3.98
CA SER A 74 2.96 4.31 -4.51
C SER A 74 3.07 3.50 -5.80
N LEU A 75 4.03 2.57 -5.85
CA LEU A 75 4.28 1.68 -6.99
C LEU A 75 3.16 0.64 -7.12
N ASN A 76 2.66 0.39 -8.33
CA ASN A 76 1.55 -0.54 -8.60
C ASN A 76 2.06 -1.99 -8.61
N LEU A 77 3.16 -2.27 -9.29
CA LEU A 77 3.63 -3.64 -9.50
C LEU A 77 3.96 -4.38 -8.18
N PRO A 78 4.66 -3.76 -7.19
CA PRO A 78 4.84 -4.37 -5.88
C PRO A 78 3.54 -4.56 -5.10
N ALA A 79 2.57 -3.64 -5.19
CA ALA A 79 1.29 -3.78 -4.52
C ALA A 79 0.49 -4.97 -5.07
N LEU A 80 0.54 -5.18 -6.39
CA LEU A 80 -0.07 -6.35 -7.03
C LEU A 80 0.66 -7.64 -6.66
N GLN A 81 1.99 -7.61 -6.48
CA GLN A 81 2.74 -8.74 -5.92
C GLN A 81 2.23 -9.11 -4.51
N VAL A 82 2.07 -8.12 -3.62
CA VAL A 82 1.50 -8.34 -2.28
C VAL A 82 0.07 -8.91 -2.40
N THR A 83 -0.75 -8.34 -3.27
CA THR A 83 -2.13 -8.77 -3.50
C THR A 83 -2.21 -10.23 -3.93
N ARG A 84 -1.34 -10.66 -4.86
CA ARG A 84 -1.26 -12.06 -5.28
C ARG A 84 -0.76 -12.97 -4.16
N THR A 85 0.11 -12.46 -3.29
CA THR A 85 0.66 -13.22 -2.15
C THR A 85 -0.39 -13.48 -1.08
N VAL A 86 -1.19 -12.48 -0.71
CA VAL A 86 -2.16 -12.59 0.40
C VAL A 86 -3.56 -12.99 -0.05
N GLY A 87 -3.91 -12.76 -1.32
CA GLY A 87 -5.25 -12.98 -1.85
C GLY A 87 -6.23 -11.85 -1.53
N ILE A 88 -7.28 -11.75 -2.34
CA ILE A 88 -8.29 -10.68 -2.25
C ILE A 88 -9.13 -10.81 -0.98
N ASP A 89 -9.51 -12.03 -0.59
CA ASP A 89 -10.32 -12.26 0.61
C ASP A 89 -9.62 -11.77 1.88
N ALA A 90 -8.32 -12.01 2.02
CA ALA A 90 -7.54 -11.52 3.16
C ALA A 90 -7.50 -9.98 3.24
N ILE A 91 -7.53 -9.31 2.08
CA ILE A 91 -7.61 -7.85 2.01
C ILE A 91 -9.00 -7.37 2.45
N ILE A 92 -10.06 -8.03 1.98
CA ILE A 92 -11.44 -7.73 2.40
C ILE A 92 -11.60 -7.92 3.92
N ASP A 93 -11.08 -9.02 4.48
CA ASP A 93 -11.10 -9.27 5.93
C ASP A 93 -10.41 -8.14 6.70
N THR A 94 -9.26 -7.68 6.21
CA THR A 94 -8.52 -6.56 6.81
C THR A 94 -9.32 -5.27 6.71
N MET A 95 -10.00 -5.00 5.59
CA MET A 95 -10.87 -3.84 5.44
C MET A 95 -12.07 -3.87 6.39
N HIS A 96 -12.69 -5.04 6.58
CA HIS A 96 -13.78 -5.25 7.56
C HIS A 96 -13.28 -5.01 8.99
N GLN A 97 -12.09 -5.49 9.32
CA GLN A 97 -11.44 -5.25 10.61
C GLN A 97 -11.20 -3.75 10.88
N LEU A 98 -10.95 -2.95 9.85
CA LEU A 98 -10.82 -1.49 9.93
C LEU A 98 -12.17 -0.75 9.91
N GLY A 99 -13.29 -1.45 9.71
CA GLY A 99 -14.64 -0.88 9.76
C GLY A 99 -15.26 -0.52 8.43
N ILE A 100 -14.67 -0.94 7.30
CA ILE A 100 -15.32 -0.79 6.00
C ILE A 100 -16.32 -1.93 5.85
N ASP A 101 -17.57 -1.69 6.24
CA ASP A 101 -18.65 -2.67 6.07
C ASP A 101 -19.23 -2.57 4.64
N ARG A 102 -18.53 -3.19 3.70
CA ARG A 102 -18.95 -3.32 2.29
C ARG A 102 -18.78 -4.76 1.85
N ASP A 103 -19.86 -5.31 1.30
CA ASP A 103 -19.80 -6.59 0.61
C ASP A 103 -19.43 -6.36 -0.86
N PHE A 104 -18.35 -6.99 -1.28
CA PHE A 104 -17.89 -6.94 -2.67
C PHE A 104 -18.32 -8.21 -3.37
N ASP A 105 -18.83 -8.06 -4.60
CA ASP A 105 -19.04 -9.21 -5.47
C ASP A 105 -17.69 -9.79 -5.90
N ARG A 106 -17.29 -10.88 -5.22
CA ARG A 106 -16.01 -11.57 -5.40
C ARG A 106 -15.84 -12.09 -6.82
N THR A 107 -16.93 -12.35 -7.56
CA THR A 107 -16.82 -12.82 -8.95
C THR A 107 -16.38 -11.71 -9.91
N GLN A 108 -16.40 -10.45 -9.47
CA GLN A 108 -15.98 -9.28 -10.25
C GLN A 108 -14.61 -8.74 -9.82
N LEU A 109 -13.98 -9.33 -8.80
CA LEU A 109 -12.70 -8.85 -8.29
C LEU A 109 -11.54 -9.60 -8.94
N GLY A 110 -10.62 -8.83 -9.50
CA GLY A 110 -9.33 -9.30 -10.00
C GLY A 110 -8.17 -8.73 -9.21
N LEU A 111 -6.95 -9.03 -9.66
CA LEU A 111 -5.72 -8.59 -9.00
C LEU A 111 -5.64 -7.05 -8.87
N SER A 112 -6.27 -6.31 -9.77
CA SER A 112 -6.39 -4.83 -9.72
C SER A 112 -7.11 -4.30 -8.48
N PHE A 113 -7.85 -5.15 -7.74
CA PHE A 113 -8.47 -4.77 -6.47
C PHE A 113 -7.44 -4.19 -5.49
N GLY A 114 -6.27 -4.82 -5.40
CA GLY A 114 -5.18 -4.42 -4.51
C GLY A 114 -4.52 -3.07 -4.81
N ILE A 115 -4.90 -2.43 -5.92
CA ILE A 115 -4.49 -1.07 -6.28
C ILE A 115 -5.67 -0.09 -6.39
N GLY A 116 -6.86 -0.49 -5.95
CA GLY A 116 -8.02 0.38 -5.81
C GLY A 116 -9.10 0.25 -6.88
N ALA A 117 -9.18 -0.88 -7.60
CA ALA A 117 -10.26 -1.15 -8.56
C ALA A 117 -11.63 -1.50 -7.94
N GLY A 118 -11.84 -1.21 -6.66
CA GLY A 118 -13.13 -1.37 -5.97
C GLY A 118 -13.59 -0.04 -5.39
N GLU A 119 -14.80 0.39 -5.75
CA GLU A 119 -15.33 1.67 -5.28
C GLU A 119 -15.61 1.68 -3.76
N MET A 120 -15.34 2.82 -3.13
CA MET A 120 -15.46 3.05 -1.69
C MET A 120 -16.05 4.44 -1.41
N ARG A 121 -16.62 4.64 -0.23
CA ARG A 121 -17.02 5.98 0.22
C ARG A 121 -15.84 6.66 0.89
N LEU A 122 -15.69 7.97 0.67
CA LEU A 122 -14.60 8.74 1.29
C LEU A 122 -14.67 8.69 2.83
N ILE A 123 -15.87 8.67 3.41
CA ILE A 123 -16.05 8.55 4.86
C ILE A 123 -15.55 7.21 5.41
N ASP A 124 -15.73 6.11 4.68
CA ASP A 124 -15.22 4.79 5.07
C ASP A 124 -13.69 4.78 5.02
N MET A 125 -13.12 5.37 3.97
CA MET A 125 -11.67 5.54 3.83
C MET A 125 -11.08 6.37 4.97
N ALA A 126 -11.69 7.52 5.30
CA ALA A 126 -11.26 8.36 6.40
C ALA A 126 -11.33 7.61 7.75
N SER A 127 -12.43 6.87 7.99
CA SER A 127 -12.60 6.05 9.18
C SER A 127 -11.58 4.92 9.28
N ALA A 128 -11.25 4.27 8.17
CA ALA A 128 -10.27 3.19 8.18
C ALA A 128 -8.84 3.70 8.39
N TYR A 129 -8.48 4.83 7.76
CA TYR A 129 -7.21 5.50 7.99
C TYR A 129 -7.08 6.05 9.43
N GLN A 130 -8.19 6.46 10.06
CA GLN A 130 -8.21 6.86 11.47
C GLN A 130 -7.67 5.76 12.37
N VAL A 131 -7.89 4.49 12.05
CA VAL A 131 -7.34 3.38 12.83
C VAL A 131 -5.82 3.42 12.86
N ILE A 132 -5.17 3.65 11.72
CA ILE A 132 -3.70 3.76 11.64
C ILE A 132 -3.24 5.02 12.34
N ALA A 133 -3.89 6.16 12.05
CA ALA A 133 -3.65 7.44 12.69
C ALA A 133 -3.95 7.46 14.21
N ASN A 134 -4.51 6.38 14.76
CA ASN A 134 -4.79 6.25 16.19
C ASN A 134 -4.12 4.99 16.75
N LEU A 135 -2.95 4.65 16.20
CA LEU A 135 -2.11 3.52 16.63
C LEU A 135 -2.90 2.20 16.78
N GLY A 136 -3.78 1.93 15.83
CA GLY A 136 -4.57 0.72 15.73
C GLY A 136 -5.90 0.73 16.49
N VAL A 137 -6.26 1.83 17.15
CA VAL A 137 -7.55 1.97 17.84
C VAL A 137 -8.60 2.53 16.89
N ARG A 138 -9.58 1.68 16.56
CA ARG A 138 -10.75 2.06 15.77
C ARG A 138 -11.76 2.78 16.63
N VAL A 139 -12.22 3.92 16.12
CA VAL A 139 -13.28 4.74 16.72
C VAL A 139 -14.37 4.94 15.68
N GLU A 140 -15.63 4.70 16.05
CA GLU A 140 -16.74 4.94 15.14
C GLU A 140 -16.91 6.44 14.87
N PRO A 141 -16.98 6.88 13.60
CA PRO A 141 -17.18 8.28 13.28
C PRO A 141 -18.59 8.74 13.70
N THR A 142 -18.67 9.89 14.37
CA THR A 142 -19.93 10.52 14.77
C THR A 142 -19.90 12.01 14.45
N MET A 143 -21.05 12.54 14.00
CA MET A 143 -21.27 13.98 13.80
C MET A 143 -21.99 14.62 14.99
N ILE A 144 -22.51 13.82 15.92
CA ILE A 144 -23.25 14.29 17.09
C ILE A 144 -22.27 14.35 18.25
N TYR A 145 -22.10 15.52 18.87
CA TYR A 145 -21.25 15.68 20.06
C TYR A 145 -21.97 15.28 21.34
N LYS A 146 -23.24 15.67 21.48
CA LYS A 146 -24.03 15.45 22.68
C LYS A 146 -25.53 15.56 22.37
N VAL A 147 -26.36 14.77 23.05
CA VAL A 147 -27.82 14.86 23.02
C VAL A 147 -28.30 15.23 24.41
N ILE A 148 -29.06 16.32 24.52
CA ILE A 148 -29.53 16.91 25.78
C ILE A 148 -31.06 17.02 25.72
N ASP A 149 -31.75 16.62 26.77
CA ASP A 149 -33.21 16.74 26.87
C ASP A 149 -33.65 18.18 27.25
N PRO A 150 -34.95 18.51 27.19
CA PRO A 150 -35.44 19.85 27.55
C PRO A 150 -35.17 20.27 29.00
N ASN A 151 -34.90 19.32 29.90
CA ASN A 151 -34.58 19.58 31.30
C ASN A 151 -33.07 19.78 31.52
N GLY A 152 -32.27 19.77 30.46
CA GLY A 152 -30.80 19.90 30.53
C GLY A 152 -30.07 18.59 30.86
N LYS A 153 -30.76 17.45 30.94
CA LYS A 153 -30.11 16.16 31.21
C LYS A 153 -29.44 15.63 29.94
N VAL A 154 -28.21 15.16 30.10
CA VAL A 154 -27.46 14.49 29.03
C VAL A 154 -28.10 13.13 28.78
N VAL A 155 -28.68 12.95 27.60
CA VAL A 155 -29.22 11.66 27.14
C VAL A 155 -28.11 10.78 26.59
N ARG A 156 -27.19 11.39 25.82
CA ARG A 156 -26.02 10.69 25.27
C ARG A 156 -24.87 11.65 25.09
N ASP A 157 -23.67 11.21 25.45
CA ASP A 157 -22.43 11.97 25.31
C ASP A 157 -21.49 11.22 24.36
N TYR A 158 -21.17 11.85 23.23
CA TYR A 158 -20.25 11.30 22.22
C TYR A 158 -18.89 12.00 22.25
N SER A 159 -18.66 12.92 23.21
CA SER A 159 -17.38 13.62 23.35
C SER A 159 -16.23 12.71 23.76
N LYS A 160 -16.54 11.50 24.23
CA LYS A 160 -15.60 10.44 24.61
C LYS A 160 -15.99 9.15 23.89
N PRO A 161 -15.67 9.02 22.60
CA PRO A 161 -16.07 7.85 21.86
C PRO A 161 -15.29 6.63 22.36
N GLU A 162 -15.97 5.49 22.46
CA GLU A 162 -15.34 4.22 22.81
C GLU A 162 -14.48 3.73 21.64
N GLY A 163 -13.24 3.33 21.94
CA GLY A 163 -12.30 2.81 20.96
C GLY A 163 -12.07 1.32 21.14
N LYS A 164 -11.84 0.59 20.03
CA LYS A 164 -11.44 -0.81 20.04
C LYS A 164 -10.06 -0.95 19.40
N GLN A 165 -9.11 -1.56 20.10
CA GLN A 165 -7.83 -1.95 19.51
C GLN A 165 -8.09 -3.05 18.47
N VAL A 166 -7.88 -2.74 17.19
CA VAL A 166 -8.09 -3.70 16.10
C VAL A 166 -6.81 -4.03 15.37
N ILE A 167 -5.82 -3.13 15.33
CA ILE A 167 -4.46 -3.39 14.81
C ILE A 167 -3.49 -3.26 15.98
N ASP A 168 -2.43 -4.05 16.04
CA ASP A 168 -1.37 -3.86 17.04
C ASP A 168 -0.68 -2.50 16.81
N PRO A 169 -0.49 -1.69 17.87
CA PRO A 169 0.06 -0.34 17.76
C PRO A 169 1.43 -0.30 17.12
N ARG A 170 2.22 -1.37 17.20
CA ARG A 170 3.55 -1.47 16.59
C ARG A 170 3.46 -1.49 15.05
N GLN A 171 2.52 -2.24 14.48
CA GLN A 171 2.28 -2.30 13.03
C GLN A 171 1.69 -0.99 12.52
N ALA A 172 0.74 -0.40 13.25
CA ALA A 172 0.18 0.91 12.91
C ALA A 172 1.28 2.00 12.90
N TRP A 173 2.15 2.00 13.92
CA TRP A 173 3.28 2.92 14.01
C TRP A 173 4.29 2.74 12.86
N ILE A 174 4.56 1.50 12.42
CA ILE A 174 5.43 1.26 11.25
C ILE A 174 4.81 1.83 9.96
N LEU A 175 3.48 1.69 9.77
CA LEU A 175 2.80 2.29 8.62
C LEU A 175 2.80 3.83 8.68
N ASP A 176 2.57 4.41 9.85
CA ASP A 176 2.78 5.84 10.11
C ASP A 176 4.21 6.26 9.73
N ASP A 177 5.20 5.43 10.11
CA ASP A 177 6.60 5.71 9.84
C ASP A 177 6.96 5.71 8.35
N ILE A 178 6.39 4.79 7.58
CA ILE A 178 6.52 4.77 6.12
C ILE A 178 5.82 5.99 5.50
N LEU A 179 4.58 6.28 5.91
CA LEU A 179 3.77 7.32 5.27
C LEU A 179 4.16 8.74 5.69
N LYS A 180 4.98 8.90 6.73
CA LYS A 180 5.68 10.17 7.01
C LYS A 180 6.57 10.62 5.86
N ASP A 181 7.18 9.67 5.13
CA ASP A 181 8.06 9.99 4.01
C ASP A 181 7.31 10.78 2.93
N ASN A 182 6.01 10.53 2.76
CA ASN A 182 5.19 11.22 1.77
C ASN A 182 4.99 12.71 2.03
N THR A 183 5.23 13.21 3.25
CA THR A 183 5.16 14.65 3.57
C THR A 183 6.54 15.27 3.81
N ASN A 184 7.61 14.47 3.71
CA ASN A 184 8.98 14.90 3.87
C ASN A 184 9.68 14.99 2.51
N PRO A 185 10.14 16.17 2.05
CA PRO A 185 10.88 16.30 0.79
C PRO A 185 12.16 15.46 0.71
N GLN A 186 12.76 15.10 1.86
CA GLN A 186 13.90 14.19 1.94
C GLN A 186 13.50 12.70 2.04
N GLY A 187 12.22 12.42 2.31
CA GLY A 187 11.67 11.06 2.40
C GLY A 187 11.19 10.56 1.03
N SER A 188 10.22 11.28 0.43
CA SER A 188 9.73 11.02 -0.94
C SER A 188 9.93 12.26 -1.80
N PHE A 189 10.68 12.13 -2.88
CA PHE A 189 10.82 13.20 -3.87
C PHE A 189 9.57 13.32 -4.77
N VAL A 190 8.71 12.28 -4.86
CA VAL A 190 7.45 12.33 -5.63
C VAL A 190 6.41 13.18 -4.92
N PHE A 191 6.24 12.97 -3.61
CA PHE A 191 5.10 13.53 -2.86
C PHE A 191 5.51 14.59 -1.83
N GLY A 192 6.68 14.42 -1.20
CA GLY A 192 7.17 15.28 -0.13
C GLY A 192 7.22 16.77 -0.49
N PRO A 193 7.81 17.17 -1.64
CA PRO A 193 7.87 18.57 -2.05
C PRO A 193 6.50 19.26 -2.17
N TRP A 194 5.45 18.51 -2.51
CA TRP A 194 4.12 19.06 -2.77
C TRP A 194 3.24 19.12 -1.53
N THR A 195 3.49 18.24 -0.57
CA THR A 195 2.55 17.96 0.53
C THR A 195 3.10 18.26 1.93
N ASN A 196 4.35 18.73 2.02
CA ASN A 196 4.96 19.14 3.28
C ASN A 196 4.21 20.30 3.96
N ILE A 197 3.79 20.08 5.20
CA ILE A 197 3.07 21.07 6.02
C ILE A 197 3.97 21.85 7.00
N GLY A 198 5.29 21.61 6.99
CA GLY A 198 6.25 22.26 7.90
C GLY A 198 6.37 21.61 9.27
N ARG A 199 5.80 20.41 9.44
CA ARG A 199 5.87 19.57 10.64
C ARG A 199 5.68 18.11 10.25
N THR A 200 6.01 17.18 11.14
CA THR A 200 5.78 15.75 10.92
C THR A 200 4.31 15.46 10.70
N ALA A 201 4.00 14.79 9.60
CA ALA A 201 2.67 14.31 9.23
C ALA A 201 2.81 13.08 8.33
N ALA A 202 1.76 12.27 8.24
CA ALA A 202 1.70 11.15 7.30
C ALA A 202 0.62 11.41 6.24
N LEU A 203 0.82 10.86 5.05
CA LEU A 203 -0.08 11.06 3.92
C LEU A 203 -0.05 9.87 2.96
N LYS A 204 -1.22 9.51 2.42
CA LYS A 204 -1.30 8.68 1.22
C LYS A 204 -2.13 9.37 0.14
N THR A 205 -1.58 9.37 -1.08
CA THR A 205 -2.24 9.83 -2.30
C THR A 205 -2.90 8.68 -3.07
N GLY A 206 -3.93 8.95 -3.87
CA GLY A 206 -4.63 7.93 -4.66
C GLY A 206 -5.17 8.47 -5.97
N THR A 207 -4.51 8.17 -7.08
CA THR A 207 -4.91 8.56 -8.44
C THR A 207 -5.52 7.35 -9.15
N THR A 208 -6.65 7.52 -9.82
CA THR A 208 -7.19 6.49 -10.74
C THR A 208 -6.60 6.63 -12.14
N ASP A 209 -6.55 5.53 -12.90
CA ASP A 209 -5.92 5.49 -14.23
C ASP A 209 -6.58 6.46 -15.23
N ASN A 210 -7.88 6.69 -15.10
CA ASN A 210 -8.68 7.57 -15.95
C ASN A 210 -8.88 8.98 -15.34
N LEU A 211 -8.14 9.32 -14.28
CA LEU A 211 -8.20 10.61 -13.57
C LEU A 211 -9.62 11.08 -13.20
N GLN A 212 -10.57 10.15 -13.05
CA GLN A 212 -11.93 10.47 -12.61
C GLN A 212 -11.96 10.78 -11.11
N ASP A 213 -11.10 10.12 -10.34
CA ASP A 213 -10.99 10.29 -8.90
C ASP A 213 -9.52 10.48 -8.50
N VAL A 214 -9.25 11.53 -7.74
CA VAL A 214 -7.96 11.76 -7.08
C VAL A 214 -8.17 12.05 -5.61
N LEU A 215 -7.35 11.44 -4.76
CA LEU A 215 -7.51 11.48 -3.31
C LEU A 215 -6.19 11.82 -2.60
N ALA A 216 -6.33 12.47 -1.44
CA ALA A 216 -5.27 12.63 -0.46
C ALA A 216 -5.86 12.42 0.94
N ILE A 217 -5.31 11.46 1.69
CA ILE A 217 -5.72 11.16 3.06
C ILE A 217 -4.48 11.25 3.93
N GLY A 218 -4.47 12.22 4.85
CA GLY A 218 -3.30 12.52 5.66
C GLY A 218 -3.66 13.01 7.05
N TRP A 219 -2.72 12.87 7.97
CA TRP A 219 -2.95 13.14 9.39
C TRP A 219 -1.71 13.62 10.14
N VAL A 220 -2.01 14.26 11.26
CA VAL A 220 -1.16 14.40 12.45
C VAL A 220 -1.92 13.77 13.64
N PRO A 221 -1.29 13.50 14.79
CA PRO A 221 -1.96 12.86 15.93
C PRO A 221 -3.28 13.51 16.33
N GLN A 222 -3.40 14.83 16.16
CA GLN A 222 -4.58 15.58 16.54
C GLN A 222 -5.69 15.60 15.48
N ARG A 223 -5.39 15.36 14.20
CA ARG A 223 -6.30 15.59 13.07
C ARG A 223 -5.98 14.71 11.87
N LEU A 224 -7.01 14.08 11.32
CA LEU A 224 -6.99 13.41 10.02
C LEU A 224 -7.93 14.14 9.06
N THR A 225 -7.48 14.31 7.81
CA THR A 225 -8.26 14.91 6.73
C THR A 225 -8.18 14.04 5.48
N ALA A 226 -9.34 13.73 4.91
CA ALA A 226 -9.47 13.05 3.62
C ALA A 226 -10.08 14.02 2.60
N ILE A 227 -9.42 14.19 1.46
CA ILE A 227 -9.86 15.04 0.36
C ILE A 227 -9.99 14.17 -0.88
N TRP A 228 -11.13 14.33 -1.55
CA TRP A 228 -11.39 13.80 -2.89
C TRP A 228 -11.63 14.97 -3.85
N MET A 229 -11.16 14.84 -5.08
CA MET A 229 -11.52 15.70 -6.20
C MET A 229 -11.90 14.82 -7.39
N GLY A 230 -12.94 15.23 -8.11
CA GLY A 230 -13.48 14.51 -9.26
C GLY A 230 -14.72 15.22 -9.82
N ASN A 231 -15.07 14.91 -11.05
CA ASN A 231 -16.30 15.41 -11.64
C ASN A 231 -17.49 14.58 -11.14
N SER A 232 -18.59 15.27 -10.81
CA SER A 232 -19.80 14.62 -10.27
C SER A 232 -20.46 13.65 -11.26
N ASP A 233 -20.21 13.82 -12.56
CA ASP A 233 -20.71 13.00 -13.66
C ASP A 233 -19.74 11.86 -14.08
N ASN A 234 -18.64 11.67 -13.35
CA ASN A 234 -17.56 10.73 -13.67
C ASN A 234 -16.82 11.04 -14.98
N SER A 235 -16.93 12.25 -15.54
CA SER A 235 -16.05 12.66 -16.63
C SER A 235 -14.59 12.73 -16.13
N GLU A 236 -13.66 12.36 -16.99
CA GLU A 236 -12.22 12.45 -16.70
C GLU A 236 -11.82 13.91 -16.42
N MET A 237 -10.94 14.10 -15.44
CA MET A 237 -10.29 15.39 -15.24
C MET A 237 -8.99 15.48 -16.02
N HIS A 238 -8.57 16.70 -16.38
CA HIS A 238 -7.34 16.92 -17.14
C HIS A 238 -6.33 17.76 -16.34
N GLY A 239 -5.04 17.42 -16.46
CA GLY A 239 -3.95 18.18 -15.86
C GLY A 239 -3.87 18.12 -14.33
N ILE A 240 -4.56 17.16 -13.70
CA ILE A 240 -4.57 16.97 -12.25
C ILE A 240 -4.04 15.58 -11.87
N SER A 241 -3.30 15.52 -10.77
CA SER A 241 -2.89 14.27 -10.11
C SER A 241 -3.16 14.39 -8.62
N SER A 242 -3.14 13.27 -7.90
CA SER A 242 -3.34 13.30 -6.44
C SER A 242 -2.31 14.16 -5.69
N ALA A 243 -1.07 14.20 -6.18
CA ALA A 243 -0.03 15.03 -5.55
C ALA A 243 -0.27 16.53 -5.77
N LEU A 244 -0.72 16.92 -6.97
CA LEU A 244 -0.86 18.31 -7.38
C LEU A 244 -2.26 18.90 -7.13
N GLY A 245 -3.29 18.08 -6.98
CA GLY A 245 -4.64 18.50 -6.65
C GLY A 245 -4.93 18.36 -5.15
N PRO A 246 -5.49 17.22 -4.72
CA PRO A 246 -5.92 17.01 -3.35
C PRO A 246 -4.75 17.04 -2.36
N GLY A 247 -3.53 16.68 -2.76
CA GLY A 247 -2.33 16.78 -1.93
C GLY A 247 -1.95 18.23 -1.57
N ILE A 248 -2.00 19.14 -2.55
CA ILE A 248 -1.76 20.58 -2.31
C ILE A 248 -2.88 21.17 -1.47
N LEU A 249 -4.15 20.85 -1.76
CA LEU A 249 -5.27 21.31 -0.95
C LEU A 249 -5.16 20.78 0.49
N TRP A 250 -4.81 19.51 0.66
CA TRP A 250 -4.57 18.91 1.97
C TRP A 250 -3.48 19.67 2.73
N ARG A 251 -2.36 19.97 2.08
CA ARG A 251 -1.25 20.70 2.69
C ARG A 251 -1.71 22.07 3.21
N ASP A 252 -2.37 22.86 2.37
CA ASP A 252 -2.75 24.24 2.71
C ASP A 252 -3.86 24.28 3.76
N TYR A 253 -4.83 23.37 3.65
CA TYR A 253 -5.86 23.18 4.68
C TYR A 253 -5.24 22.77 6.02
N MET A 254 -4.37 21.75 6.03
CA MET A 254 -3.76 21.25 7.26
C MET A 254 -2.87 22.28 7.92
N LYS A 255 -2.05 23.04 7.17
CA LYS A 255 -1.29 24.18 7.71
C LYS A 255 -2.18 25.16 8.48
N THR A 256 -3.39 25.39 7.98
CA THR A 256 -4.36 26.30 8.61
C THR A 256 -4.95 25.67 9.87
N VAL A 257 -5.49 24.45 9.78
CA VAL A 257 -6.26 23.87 10.90
C VAL A 257 -5.41 23.27 12.01
N VAL A 258 -4.12 23.01 11.77
CA VAL A 258 -3.18 22.51 12.80
C VAL A 258 -2.10 23.51 13.17
N GLY A 259 -2.04 24.69 12.54
CA GLY A 259 -0.98 25.68 12.76
C GLY A 259 -0.88 26.20 14.21
N GLY A 260 -2.02 26.25 14.92
CA GLY A 260 -2.07 26.60 16.34
C GLY A 260 -1.89 25.43 17.30
N LEU A 261 -1.75 24.19 16.80
CA LEU A 261 -1.61 22.98 17.64
C LEU A 261 -0.12 22.63 17.86
N PRO A 262 0.26 22.11 19.03
CA PRO A 262 1.62 21.63 19.27
C PRO A 262 2.11 20.66 18.19
N ALA A 263 3.36 20.81 17.76
CA ALA A 263 4.01 19.92 16.80
C ALA A 263 4.44 18.61 17.46
N THR A 264 3.50 17.67 17.64
CA THR A 264 3.74 16.36 18.25
C THR A 264 3.67 15.23 17.21
N TRP A 265 4.34 14.13 17.53
CA TRP A 265 4.22 12.84 16.84
C TRP A 265 4.07 11.73 17.87
N TYR A 266 3.75 10.51 17.42
CA TYR A 266 3.69 9.34 18.30
C TYR A 266 5.08 8.93 18.78
N ASP A 267 5.19 8.59 20.05
CA ASP A 267 6.36 7.89 20.57
C ASP A 267 6.48 6.51 19.94
N LYS A 268 7.73 6.02 19.81
CA LYS A 268 7.99 4.65 19.36
C LYS A 268 7.43 3.67 20.40
N PRO A 269 6.48 2.78 20.05
CA PRO A 269 5.94 1.81 21.00
C PRO A 269 7.00 0.84 21.52
N ALA A 270 6.80 0.34 22.75
CA ALA A 270 7.59 -0.76 23.27
C ALA A 270 7.50 -2.00 22.36
N GLY A 271 8.59 -2.78 22.27
CA GLY A 271 8.65 -3.93 21.37
C GLY A 271 8.86 -3.59 19.90
N ILE A 272 9.23 -2.34 19.57
CA ILE A 272 9.88 -2.00 18.30
C ILE A 272 11.39 -2.09 18.47
N VAL A 273 12.05 -2.80 17.56
CA VAL A 273 13.51 -2.94 17.50
C VAL A 273 14.05 -2.38 16.19
N ASP A 274 15.28 -1.87 16.25
CA ASP A 274 15.97 -1.31 15.10
C ASP A 274 16.99 -2.31 14.57
N ARG A 275 17.03 -2.48 13.25
CA ARG A 275 18.10 -3.21 12.56
C ARG A 275 18.59 -2.42 11.37
N VAL A 276 19.90 -2.45 11.16
CA VAL A 276 20.49 -2.00 9.91
C VAL A 276 20.23 -3.08 8.87
N VAL A 277 19.70 -2.68 7.72
CA VAL A 277 19.48 -3.53 6.54
C VAL A 277 20.17 -2.95 5.31
N CYS A 278 20.39 -3.78 4.30
CA CYS A 278 20.94 -3.33 3.03
C CYS A 278 19.84 -2.88 2.07
N VAL A 279 19.66 -1.58 1.99
CA VAL A 279 18.81 -0.90 1.02
C VAL A 279 19.36 0.48 0.73
N ASN A 280 19.42 0.86 -0.54
CA ASN A 280 19.69 2.25 -0.90
C ASN A 280 18.48 3.13 -0.51
N PRO A 281 18.59 4.01 0.49
CA PRO A 281 17.43 4.76 0.98
C PRO A 281 17.03 5.92 0.07
N THR A 282 17.94 6.40 -0.79
CA THR A 282 17.76 7.63 -1.58
C THR A 282 17.15 7.38 -2.95
N LEU A 283 17.19 6.15 -3.46
CA LEU A 283 16.66 5.82 -4.78
C LEU A 283 15.25 5.22 -4.74
N LEU A 284 14.54 5.32 -5.87
CA LEU A 284 13.22 4.71 -6.14
C LEU A 284 13.20 3.18 -6.27
N GLY A 285 14.22 2.50 -5.76
CA GLY A 285 14.46 1.08 -6.01
C GLY A 285 15.91 0.85 -6.38
N GLY A 286 16.21 -0.15 -7.20
CA GLY A 286 17.59 -0.38 -7.64
C GLY A 286 18.36 -1.38 -6.80
N ASN A 287 18.22 -1.32 -5.49
CA ASN A 287 19.24 -1.85 -4.57
C ASN A 287 18.70 -2.07 -3.16
N GLY A 288 17.56 -2.77 -3.03
CA GLY A 288 17.00 -3.17 -1.74
C GLY A 288 16.99 -4.68 -1.58
N SER A 289 17.94 -5.23 -0.83
CA SER A 289 17.86 -6.64 -0.42
C SER A 289 16.83 -6.81 0.69
N GLY A 290 16.71 -5.79 1.54
CA GLY A 290 15.80 -5.78 2.69
C GLY A 290 16.27 -6.61 3.88
N MET A 291 17.45 -7.23 3.77
CA MET A 291 18.02 -8.17 4.74
C MET A 291 19.20 -7.54 5.49
N LEU A 292 19.77 -8.23 6.48
CA LEU A 292 20.94 -7.74 7.19
C LEU A 292 22.12 -7.53 6.20
N PRO A 293 22.99 -6.53 6.39
CA PRO A 293 24.13 -6.29 5.51
C PRO A 293 25.11 -7.46 5.49
N GLY A 294 25.30 -8.07 4.32
CA GLY A 294 26.38 -9.02 4.05
C GLY A 294 27.68 -8.31 3.64
N PRO A 295 28.73 -9.07 3.30
CA PRO A 295 30.04 -8.51 2.94
C PRO A 295 30.02 -7.58 1.72
N SER A 296 29.10 -7.82 0.79
CA SER A 296 28.97 -7.06 -0.46
C SER A 296 28.00 -5.88 -0.37
N CYS A 297 27.34 -5.68 0.77
CA CYS A 297 26.44 -4.54 0.96
C CYS A 297 27.24 -3.23 1.05
N PRO A 298 27.03 -2.25 0.14
CA PRO A 298 27.69 -0.96 0.21
C PRO A 298 27.38 -0.23 1.51
N ALA A 299 28.36 0.49 2.07
CA ALA A 299 28.17 1.26 3.30
C ALA A 299 27.05 2.31 3.17
N SER A 300 26.91 2.93 1.99
CA SER A 300 25.85 3.89 1.68
C SER A 300 24.45 3.28 1.61
N TYR A 301 24.33 1.95 1.57
CA TYR A 301 23.05 1.23 1.53
C TYR A 301 22.69 0.67 2.90
N ARG A 302 23.44 1.01 3.95
CA ARG A 302 23.11 0.61 5.32
C ARG A 302 22.07 1.56 5.88
N PHE A 303 20.82 1.13 5.90
CA PHE A 303 19.69 1.90 6.38
C PHE A 303 19.12 1.27 7.65
N THR A 304 18.82 2.07 8.66
CA THR A 304 18.15 1.58 9.88
C THR A 304 16.66 1.51 9.64
N GLU A 305 16.11 0.30 9.75
CA GLU A 305 14.67 0.04 9.63
C GLU A 305 14.09 -0.44 10.97
N HIS A 306 12.78 -0.27 11.13
CA HIS A 306 12.03 -0.57 12.34
C HIS A 306 11.20 -1.85 12.20
N TYR A 307 11.23 -2.68 13.24
CA TYR A 307 10.57 -3.97 13.27
C TYR A 307 9.77 -4.16 14.54
N VAL A 308 8.63 -4.84 14.42
CA VAL A 308 8.04 -5.50 15.57
C VAL A 308 9.04 -6.57 16.02
N GLU A 309 9.41 -6.57 17.30
CA GLU A 309 10.36 -7.54 17.87
C GLU A 309 10.00 -8.98 17.47
N GLY A 310 10.98 -9.70 16.94
CA GLY A 310 10.83 -11.06 16.45
C GLY A 310 10.53 -11.18 14.95
N THR A 311 10.20 -10.06 14.27
CA THR A 311 9.96 -10.01 12.82
C THR A 311 11.15 -9.50 12.02
N GLU A 312 12.22 -9.05 12.68
CA GLU A 312 13.41 -8.57 12.00
C GLU A 312 14.14 -9.68 11.22
N PRO A 313 14.87 -9.34 10.13
CA PRO A 313 15.63 -10.33 9.37
C PRO A 313 16.71 -10.97 10.26
N LYS A 314 16.83 -12.30 10.15
CA LYS A 314 17.82 -13.11 10.89
C LYS A 314 19.03 -13.50 10.06
N THR A 315 18.93 -13.33 8.74
CA THR A 315 19.98 -13.66 7.77
C THR A 315 20.41 -12.41 7.02
N ASN A 316 21.64 -12.42 6.52
CA ASN A 316 22.17 -11.36 5.70
C ASN A 316 21.84 -11.56 4.21
N ASP A 317 22.18 -10.57 3.41
CA ASP A 317 21.89 -10.52 1.98
C ASP A 317 22.93 -11.19 1.08
N ALA A 318 23.79 -12.05 1.61
CA ALA A 318 24.81 -12.73 0.80
C ALA A 318 24.21 -13.52 -0.36
N ASP A 319 22.97 -14.03 -0.22
CA ASP A 319 22.25 -14.72 -1.30
C ASP A 319 21.70 -13.79 -2.38
N PHE A 320 21.57 -12.49 -2.08
CA PHE A 320 21.08 -11.46 -3.00
C PHE A 320 22.23 -10.69 -3.66
N TYR A 321 23.14 -10.12 -2.88
CA TYR A 321 24.37 -9.48 -3.38
C TYR A 321 25.50 -10.49 -3.43
N GLN A 322 25.80 -10.95 -4.64
CA GLN A 322 26.87 -11.90 -4.94
C GLN A 322 28.05 -11.16 -5.60
N ALA A 323 29.21 -11.82 -5.71
CA ALA A 323 30.38 -11.23 -6.35
C ALA A 323 30.15 -10.81 -7.82
N CYS A 324 29.22 -11.47 -8.51
CA CYS A 324 28.81 -11.16 -9.88
C CYS A 324 27.70 -10.10 -9.98
N GLY A 325 27.17 -9.56 -8.86
CA GLY A 325 26.02 -8.67 -8.83
C GLY A 325 24.81 -9.22 -8.07
N ILE A 326 23.61 -8.82 -8.46
CA ILE A 326 22.34 -9.21 -7.82
C ILE A 326 21.85 -10.55 -8.38
N ARG A 327 21.41 -11.44 -7.49
CA ARG A 327 20.65 -12.66 -7.84
C ARG A 327 19.16 -12.34 -7.84
N LEU A 328 18.55 -12.32 -9.03
CA LEU A 328 17.13 -12.02 -9.21
C LEU A 328 16.29 -13.31 -9.33
N ILE A 329 15.32 -13.48 -8.45
CA ILE A 329 14.37 -14.62 -8.45
C ILE A 329 12.96 -14.05 -8.44
N ALA A 330 12.11 -14.49 -9.37
CA ALA A 330 10.73 -14.06 -9.38
C ALA A 330 9.95 -14.65 -8.20
N PRO A 331 9.03 -13.90 -7.58
CA PRO A 331 8.19 -14.39 -6.49
C PRO A 331 7.20 -15.48 -6.97
N PHE A 332 6.84 -15.47 -8.25
CA PHE A 332 5.93 -16.44 -8.88
C PHE A 332 6.58 -17.05 -10.12
N ALA A 333 6.38 -18.35 -10.33
CA ALA A 333 7.06 -19.09 -11.40
C ALA A 333 6.69 -18.58 -12.80
N ASP A 334 5.42 -18.24 -13.01
CA ASP A 334 4.88 -17.66 -14.24
C ASP A 334 5.42 -16.24 -14.51
N TRP A 335 6.02 -15.58 -13.52
CA TRP A 335 6.64 -14.26 -13.72
C TRP A 335 8.12 -14.33 -14.07
N GLN A 336 8.77 -15.49 -13.92
CA GLN A 336 10.21 -15.64 -14.16
C GLN A 336 10.66 -15.19 -15.56
N PRO A 337 9.94 -15.45 -16.67
CA PRO A 337 10.33 -14.97 -17.99
C PRO A 337 10.44 -13.44 -18.08
N TYR A 338 9.55 -12.70 -17.40
CA TYR A 338 9.59 -11.24 -17.38
C TYR A 338 10.74 -10.71 -16.55
N TYR A 339 11.07 -11.37 -15.44
CA TYR A 339 12.22 -11.01 -14.60
C TYR A 339 13.53 -11.27 -15.34
N ASN A 340 13.57 -12.33 -16.15
CA ASN A 340 14.69 -12.59 -17.02
C ASN A 340 14.85 -11.49 -18.09
N SER A 341 13.75 -11.12 -18.76
CA SER A 341 13.75 -10.02 -19.73
C SER A 341 14.19 -8.69 -19.09
N TRP A 342 13.66 -8.39 -17.91
CA TRP A 342 14.01 -7.18 -17.16
C TRP A 342 15.49 -7.18 -16.78
N ALA A 343 16.03 -8.29 -16.27
CA ALA A 343 17.43 -8.40 -15.91
C ALA A 343 18.37 -8.21 -17.11
N ALA A 344 18.03 -8.77 -18.28
CA ALA A 344 18.80 -8.54 -19.50
C ALA A 344 18.80 -7.05 -19.90
N GLY A 345 17.63 -6.41 -19.89
CA GLY A 345 17.51 -4.98 -20.16
C GLY A 345 18.20 -4.10 -19.12
N ALA A 346 18.23 -4.53 -17.86
CA ALA A 346 18.88 -3.80 -16.77
C ALA A 346 20.40 -3.74 -16.98
N VAL A 347 21.01 -4.88 -17.35
CA VAL A 347 22.44 -4.98 -17.68
C VAL A 347 22.80 -4.18 -18.93
N SER A 348 21.90 -4.07 -19.92
CA SER A 348 22.11 -3.22 -21.10
C SER A 348 21.78 -1.73 -20.87
N GLY A 349 21.41 -1.34 -19.64
CA GLY A 349 21.12 0.04 -19.27
C GLY A 349 19.70 0.52 -19.57
N THR A 350 18.82 -0.32 -20.11
CA THR A 350 17.42 0.00 -20.48
C THR A 350 16.59 0.48 -19.28
N TYR A 351 16.86 -0.05 -18.09
CA TYR A 351 16.16 0.30 -16.85
C TYR A 351 17.01 1.13 -15.87
N SER A 352 18.03 1.83 -16.38
CA SER A 352 18.90 2.68 -15.55
C SER A 352 18.24 4.01 -15.20
N TYR A 353 17.47 4.59 -16.14
CA TYR A 353 16.86 5.93 -16.03
C TYR A 353 17.83 7.02 -15.52
N GLY A 354 19.14 6.85 -15.77
CA GLY A 354 20.20 7.72 -15.24
C GLY A 354 20.40 7.66 -13.71
N ARG A 355 19.72 6.74 -13.00
CA ARG A 355 19.69 6.65 -11.53
C ARG A 355 20.22 5.33 -10.98
N PHE A 356 20.18 4.26 -11.77
CA PHE A 356 20.54 2.91 -11.35
C PHE A 356 21.62 2.33 -12.24
N SER A 357 22.62 1.69 -11.64
CA SER A 357 23.52 0.76 -12.33
C SER A 357 23.19 -0.66 -11.86
N TRP A 358 23.13 -1.58 -12.82
CA TRP A 358 22.70 -2.95 -12.58
C TRP A 358 23.83 -3.91 -12.96
N THR A 359 24.18 -4.78 -12.02
CA THR A 359 24.98 -5.96 -12.31
C THR A 359 24.14 -7.14 -11.87
N ILE A 360 23.73 -8.02 -12.78
CA ILE A 360 22.85 -9.15 -12.49
C ILE A 360 23.62 -10.44 -12.74
N CYS A 361 23.62 -11.33 -11.75
CA CYS A 361 24.33 -12.62 -11.78
C CYS A 361 23.79 -13.68 -12.76
N GLY A 362 22.91 -13.29 -13.69
CA GLY A 362 22.21 -14.20 -14.60
C GLY A 362 20.89 -14.75 -14.06
N PHE A 363 20.23 -15.59 -14.86
CA PHE A 363 18.91 -16.16 -14.55
C PHE A 363 19.05 -17.40 -13.67
N ALA A 364 18.77 -17.28 -12.37
CA ALA A 364 18.67 -18.44 -11.50
C ALA A 364 17.26 -19.03 -11.64
N PRO A 365 17.05 -20.20 -12.29
CA PRO A 365 15.75 -20.85 -12.27
C PRO A 365 15.37 -21.19 -10.82
N LYS A 366 14.11 -20.94 -10.45
CA LYS A 366 13.56 -21.42 -9.17
C LYS A 366 13.66 -22.96 -9.17
N PRO A 367 14.11 -23.60 -8.07
CA PRO A 367 13.90 -25.03 -7.90
C PRO A 367 12.40 -25.35 -8.00
N SER A 368 12.08 -26.48 -8.63
CA SER A 368 10.72 -27.06 -8.72
C SER A 368 9.94 -26.84 -7.42
N GLU A 369 8.66 -26.44 -7.53
CA GLU A 369 7.78 -26.39 -6.37
C GLU A 369 7.73 -27.79 -5.75
N SER A 370 8.38 -27.98 -4.60
CA SER A 370 8.02 -29.11 -3.74
C SER A 370 6.57 -28.89 -3.35
N PRO A 371 5.69 -29.88 -3.53
CA PRO A 371 4.30 -29.75 -3.12
C PRO A 371 4.29 -29.52 -1.61
N SER A 372 3.98 -28.30 -1.18
CA SER A 372 3.68 -28.06 0.23
C SER A 372 2.48 -28.92 0.64
N PRO A 373 2.48 -29.49 1.85
CA PRO A 373 1.43 -30.38 2.31
C PRO A 373 0.10 -29.64 2.31
N ASN A 374 -0.88 -30.23 1.63
CA ASN A 374 -2.24 -29.76 1.56
C ASN A 374 -2.86 -29.74 2.97
N PRO A 375 -3.26 -28.59 3.55
CA PRO A 375 -3.82 -28.56 4.91
C PRO A 375 -5.27 -29.06 4.98
N PHE A 376 -5.84 -29.54 3.87
CA PHE A 376 -7.21 -30.07 3.78
C PHE A 376 -7.26 -31.53 3.31
N ALA A 377 -6.47 -32.41 3.92
CA ALA A 377 -6.72 -33.84 3.78
C ALA A 377 -7.71 -34.31 4.86
N THR A 378 -9.00 -34.28 4.54
CA THR A 378 -10.02 -35.12 5.19
C THR A 378 -10.64 -36.05 4.13
N PRO A 379 -10.99 -37.29 4.49
CA PRO A 379 -11.31 -38.35 3.52
C PRO A 379 -12.65 -38.10 2.80
N PRO A 380 -12.88 -38.71 1.63
CA PRO A 380 -13.92 -38.27 0.73
C PRO A 380 -15.30 -38.80 1.16
N PRO A 381 -16.36 -38.01 0.91
CA PRO A 381 -17.64 -38.59 0.53
C PRO A 381 -18.11 -38.09 -0.84
N VAL A 382 -18.29 -39.08 -1.71
CA VAL A 382 -19.25 -39.24 -2.81
C VAL A 382 -19.93 -37.96 -3.36
N GLY A 383 -19.50 -37.61 -4.58
CA GLY A 383 -20.41 -37.34 -5.70
C GLY A 383 -21.30 -36.10 -5.63
N ARG A 384 -20.77 -34.95 -6.06
CA ARG A 384 -21.53 -33.95 -6.81
C ARG A 384 -20.67 -33.37 -7.93
N THR A 385 -21.24 -33.31 -9.12
CA THR A 385 -20.66 -32.77 -10.35
C THR A 385 -20.29 -31.29 -10.18
N PRO A 386 -19.15 -30.81 -10.72
CA PRO A 386 -18.81 -29.40 -10.66
C PRO A 386 -19.77 -28.57 -11.53
N ILE A 387 -20.29 -27.48 -10.98
CA ILE A 387 -20.94 -26.43 -11.75
C ILE A 387 -19.83 -25.58 -12.39
N PRO A 388 -19.88 -25.28 -13.70
CA PRO A 388 -18.84 -24.48 -14.36
C PRO A 388 -18.76 -23.07 -13.76
N THR A 389 -17.55 -22.65 -13.40
CA THR A 389 -17.23 -21.26 -13.09
C THR A 389 -17.37 -20.41 -14.36
N VAL A 390 -18.23 -19.39 -14.29
CA VAL A 390 -18.46 -18.45 -15.39
C VAL A 390 -17.35 -17.39 -15.40
N PRO A 391 -16.77 -17.02 -16.57
CA PRO A 391 -15.71 -16.01 -16.67
C PRO A 391 -16.19 -14.59 -16.32
N PRO A 392 -15.28 -13.69 -15.88
CA PRO A 392 -15.61 -12.30 -15.61
C PRO A 392 -16.06 -11.56 -16.87
N ARG A 393 -17.08 -10.69 -16.73
CA ARG A 393 -17.61 -9.87 -17.82
C ARG A 393 -16.98 -8.48 -17.77
N PRO A 394 -16.56 -7.88 -18.90
CA PRO A 394 -16.06 -6.51 -18.91
C PRO A 394 -17.13 -5.52 -18.45
N THR A 395 -16.70 -4.52 -17.67
CA THR A 395 -17.48 -3.33 -17.35
C THR A 395 -17.94 -2.67 -18.65
N LYS A 396 -19.25 -2.40 -18.76
CA LYS A 396 -19.79 -1.62 -19.88
C LYS A 396 -19.12 -0.24 -19.86
N LYS A 397 -18.48 0.14 -20.96
CA LYS A 397 -18.21 1.55 -21.25
C LYS A 397 -19.55 2.31 -21.36
N PRO A 398 -19.60 3.59 -20.97
CA PRO A 398 -20.79 4.43 -21.10
C PRO A 398 -21.27 4.51 -22.56
#